data_AF-A0A1G7SQ94-F1
#
_entry.id   AF-A0A1G7SQ94-F1
#
_cell.length_a   1.000
_cell.length_b   1.000
_cell.length_c   1.000
_cell.angle_alpha   90.00
_cell.angle_beta   90.00
_cell.angle_gamma   90.00
#
_symmetry.space_group_name_H-M   'P 1'
#
loop_
_entity.id
_entity.type
_entity.pdbx_description
1 polymer ?
#
loop_
_entity_poly.entity_id
_entity_poly.type
_entity_poly.pdbx_seq_one_letter_code
_entity_poly.pdbx_strand_id
1 'polypeptide(L)'
;MVGALGAPGTAAAAPADDGIGYDVSYPQCDQPLPAVASFGVVGVNGGLATTVNPCLGEQLAWSAALGPVQVYVNTANPGQQRDAVSTWPSSGDSPYGVCDGGPGPACSYVYGRTRAAVDIHAFLLPAAARAGVPLVPAELTWWLDVETENTWQTGSAAAQAANRATLEGMADYLAATGAPVGLYSSGQQWAQIVGWVPPGSSLHELDSWLAGASDPVGAAQLCSSASLTAGGDVVLAQFVTELDGRLLDHDLPC
;
A
#
# COMPACT_ATOMS: atom_id res chain seq x y z
N MET A 1 -62.61 3.86 21.12
CA MET A 1 -61.44 3.63 20.26
C MET A 1 -60.65 4.92 20.19
N VAL A 2 -59.54 5.02 20.91
CA VAL A 2 -58.65 6.19 20.87
C VAL A 2 -57.56 5.85 19.87
N GLY A 3 -57.54 6.55 18.73
CA GLY A 3 -56.54 6.37 17.69
C GLY A 3 -55.23 7.04 18.10
N ALA A 4 -54.17 6.26 18.22
CA ALA A 4 -52.82 6.78 18.37
C ALA A 4 -52.33 7.28 17.00
N LEU A 5 -52.07 8.59 16.90
CA LEU A 5 -51.36 9.20 15.78
C LEU A 5 -49.87 8.92 15.97
N GLY A 6 -49.31 8.01 15.16
CA GLY A 6 -47.87 7.77 15.10
C GLY A 6 -47.17 8.97 14.47
N ALA A 7 -46.17 9.51 15.17
CA ALA A 7 -45.30 10.54 14.61
C ALA A 7 -44.45 9.92 13.48
N PRO A 8 -44.26 10.61 12.34
CA PRO A 8 -43.35 10.14 11.31
C PRO A 8 -41.91 10.16 11.87
N GLY A 9 -41.26 9.00 11.87
CA GLY A 9 -39.85 8.90 12.19
C GLY A 9 -39.04 9.68 11.17
N THR A 10 -38.25 10.65 11.64
CA THR A 10 -37.24 11.31 10.81
C THR A 10 -36.16 10.28 10.49
N ALA A 11 -36.14 9.78 9.26
CA ALA A 11 -34.98 9.05 8.76
C ALA A 11 -33.77 10.00 8.81
N ALA A 12 -32.74 9.63 9.55
CA ALA A 12 -31.47 10.36 9.51
C ALA A 12 -30.97 10.36 8.06
N ALA A 13 -30.58 11.53 7.56
CA ALA A 13 -29.94 11.62 6.25
C ALA A 13 -28.69 10.74 6.26
N ALA A 14 -28.49 9.95 5.21
CA ALA A 14 -27.24 9.22 5.06
C ALA A 14 -26.07 10.23 5.11
N PRO A 15 -24.94 9.90 5.77
CA PRO A 15 -23.75 10.75 5.72
C PRO A 15 -23.40 11.02 4.26
N ALA A 16 -23.11 12.28 3.95
CA ALA A 16 -22.69 12.65 2.60
C ALA A 16 -21.24 12.19 2.39
N ASP A 17 -20.96 11.67 1.19
CA ASP A 17 -19.59 11.41 0.74
C ASP A 17 -18.83 12.74 0.63
N ASP A 18 -17.77 12.89 1.40
CA ASP A 18 -16.96 14.09 1.54
C ASP A 18 -15.69 14.07 0.68
N GLY A 19 -15.54 13.07 -0.19
CA GLY A 19 -14.36 12.89 -1.03
C GLY A 19 -13.26 12.05 -0.38
N ILE A 20 -13.44 11.63 0.88
CA ILE A 20 -12.42 10.92 1.65
C ILE A 20 -12.52 9.42 1.41
N GLY A 21 -11.38 8.81 1.12
CA GLY A 21 -11.20 7.36 1.12
C GLY A 21 -10.62 6.86 2.42
N TYR A 22 -10.46 5.54 2.50
CA TYR A 22 -9.85 4.90 3.65
C TYR A 22 -8.97 3.75 3.21
N ASP A 23 -7.84 3.58 3.88
CA ASP A 23 -7.05 2.37 3.79
C ASP A 23 -7.31 1.45 4.99
N VAL A 24 -7.40 0.14 4.71
CA VAL A 24 -7.70 -0.89 5.70
C VAL A 24 -6.88 -2.14 5.45
N SER A 25 -6.54 -2.84 6.53
CA SER A 25 -5.78 -4.10 6.47
C SER A 25 -6.06 -4.96 7.68
N TYR A 26 -5.15 -5.89 8.00
CA TYR A 26 -5.27 -6.83 9.10
C TYR A 26 -5.61 -6.21 10.48
N PRO A 27 -5.25 -4.95 10.83
CA PRO A 27 -5.65 -4.36 12.10
C PRO A 27 -7.16 -4.13 12.21
N GLN A 28 -7.87 -4.00 11.08
CA GLN A 28 -9.31 -3.81 11.01
C GLN A 28 -10.09 -5.12 10.80
N CYS A 29 -9.46 -6.29 10.92
CA CYS A 29 -10.21 -7.54 10.90
C CYS A 29 -11.22 -7.59 12.06
N ASP A 30 -12.38 -8.18 11.78
CA ASP A 30 -13.52 -8.28 12.70
C ASP A 30 -14.07 -6.92 13.19
N GLN A 31 -13.71 -5.81 12.53
CA GLN A 31 -14.25 -4.48 12.80
C GLN A 31 -15.18 -4.03 11.67
N PRO A 32 -16.22 -3.22 11.97
CA PRO A 32 -17.02 -2.61 10.92
C PRO A 32 -16.15 -1.68 10.07
N LEU A 33 -16.18 -1.85 8.75
CA LEU A 33 -15.52 -0.95 7.81
C LEU A 33 -16.39 0.30 7.56
N PRO A 34 -15.79 1.43 7.13
CA PRO A 34 -16.54 2.65 6.85
C PRO A 34 -17.70 2.40 5.88
N ALA A 35 -18.91 2.82 6.29
CA ALA A 35 -20.12 2.64 5.49
C ALA A 35 -20.25 3.69 4.37
N VAL A 36 -19.60 4.84 4.54
CA VAL A 36 -19.53 5.93 3.55
C VAL A 36 -18.05 6.24 3.35
N ALA A 37 -17.61 6.13 2.10
CA ALA A 37 -16.24 6.36 1.66
C ALA A 37 -16.27 6.61 0.14
N SER A 38 -15.40 7.49 -0.36
CA SER A 38 -15.24 7.73 -1.80
C SER A 38 -14.51 6.59 -2.51
N PHE A 39 -13.55 5.96 -1.83
CA PHE A 39 -12.76 4.82 -2.32
C PHE A 39 -12.17 4.05 -1.14
N GLY A 40 -11.65 2.85 -1.40
CA GLY A 40 -10.98 2.04 -0.41
C GLY A 40 -9.67 1.45 -0.93
N VAL A 41 -8.60 1.56 -0.14
CA VAL A 41 -7.30 0.92 -0.40
C VAL A 41 -7.13 -0.26 0.55
N VAL A 42 -6.83 -1.45 0.03
CA VAL A 42 -6.80 -2.68 0.86
C VAL A 42 -5.39 -3.25 0.96
N GLY A 43 -4.91 -3.47 2.18
CA GLY A 43 -3.63 -4.13 2.44
C GLY A 43 -3.68 -5.62 2.06
N VAL A 44 -2.87 -6.04 1.09
CA VAL A 44 -2.81 -7.44 0.63
C VAL A 44 -2.13 -8.34 1.65
N ASN A 45 -1.10 -7.81 2.30
CA ASN A 45 -0.28 -8.55 3.25
C ASN A 45 -0.57 -8.14 4.71
N GLY A 46 -0.21 -9.02 5.63
CA GLY A 46 -0.62 -8.95 7.04
C GLY A 46 0.42 -8.27 7.93
N GLY A 47 0.90 -7.10 7.52
CA GLY A 47 1.90 -6.30 8.26
C GLY A 47 3.36 -6.72 8.08
N LEU A 48 3.60 -7.78 7.31
CA LEU A 48 4.93 -8.14 6.82
C LEU A 48 4.81 -8.47 5.34
N ALA A 49 5.84 -8.17 4.54
CA ALA A 49 5.92 -8.51 3.12
C ALA A 49 5.82 -10.02 2.78
N THR A 50 5.63 -10.87 3.78
CA THR A 50 5.56 -12.34 3.64
C THR A 50 4.35 -12.96 4.32
N THR A 51 3.48 -12.18 4.96
CA THR A 51 2.26 -12.66 5.61
C THR A 51 1.04 -12.24 4.79
N VAL A 52 0.01 -13.06 4.73
CA VAL A 52 -1.25 -12.68 4.07
C VAL A 52 -2.16 -11.95 5.05
N ASN A 53 -2.88 -10.93 4.60
CA ASN A 53 -3.94 -10.32 5.39
C ASN A 53 -5.10 -11.34 5.57
N PRO A 54 -5.45 -11.74 6.81
CA PRO A 54 -6.41 -12.80 7.06
C PRO A 54 -7.86 -12.42 6.69
N CYS A 55 -8.20 -11.12 6.65
CA CYS A 55 -9.52 -10.62 6.26
C CYS A 55 -9.54 -9.99 4.85
N LEU A 56 -8.51 -10.23 4.03
CA LEU A 56 -8.36 -9.65 2.69
C LEU A 56 -9.61 -9.81 1.81
N GLY A 57 -10.25 -10.97 1.81
CA GLY A 57 -11.43 -11.21 0.99
C GLY A 57 -12.63 -10.31 1.33
N GLU A 58 -12.87 -10.07 2.62
CA GLU A 58 -13.95 -9.19 3.09
C GLU A 58 -13.66 -7.73 2.74
N GLN A 59 -12.42 -7.29 2.95
CA GLN A 59 -11.99 -5.93 2.66
C GLN A 59 -11.99 -5.64 1.15
N LEU A 60 -11.63 -6.61 0.30
CA LEU A 60 -11.77 -6.48 -1.15
C LEU A 60 -13.23 -6.35 -1.58
N ALA A 61 -14.15 -7.09 -0.96
CA ALA A 61 -15.58 -6.97 -1.26
C ALA A 61 -16.12 -5.59 -0.86
N TRP A 62 -15.67 -5.05 0.27
CA TRP A 62 -15.97 -3.70 0.70
C TRP A 62 -15.44 -2.65 -0.29
N SER A 63 -14.15 -2.68 -0.64
CA SER A 63 -13.55 -1.73 -1.57
C SER A 63 -14.20 -1.79 -2.96
N ALA A 64 -14.49 -3.00 -3.48
CA ALA A 64 -15.15 -3.19 -4.76
C ALA A 64 -16.59 -2.62 -4.80
N ALA A 65 -17.25 -2.49 -3.66
CA ALA A 65 -18.57 -1.85 -3.56
C ALA A 65 -18.49 -0.31 -3.66
N LEU A 66 -17.31 0.28 -3.45
CA LEU A 66 -17.07 1.73 -3.54
C LEU A 66 -16.64 2.15 -4.95
N GLY A 67 -15.97 1.28 -5.71
CA GLY A 67 -15.51 1.60 -7.06
C GLY A 67 -14.31 0.75 -7.50
N PRO A 68 -13.46 1.26 -8.40
CA PRO A 68 -12.20 0.62 -8.77
C PRO A 68 -11.35 0.31 -7.53
N VAL A 69 -10.90 -0.95 -7.43
CA VAL A 69 -10.16 -1.43 -6.26
C VAL A 69 -8.73 -0.95 -6.30
N GLN A 70 -8.26 -0.42 -5.17
CA GLN A 70 -6.87 -0.12 -4.92
C GLN A 70 -6.34 -1.04 -3.82
N VAL A 71 -5.05 -1.37 -3.90
CA VAL A 71 -4.40 -2.22 -2.91
C VAL A 71 -3.04 -1.69 -2.54
N TYR A 72 -2.58 -2.00 -1.33
CA TYR A 72 -1.21 -1.74 -0.91
C TYR A 72 -0.53 -3.01 -0.40
N VAL A 73 0.80 -2.99 -0.43
CA VAL A 73 1.65 -4.07 0.08
C VAL A 73 2.75 -3.49 0.96
N ASN A 74 2.83 -3.93 2.22
CA ASN A 74 4.02 -3.70 3.05
C ASN A 74 5.22 -4.28 2.31
N THR A 75 6.20 -3.42 2.03
CA THR A 75 7.44 -3.82 1.34
C THR A 75 8.57 -4.04 2.34
N ALA A 76 9.61 -4.77 1.96
CA ALA A 76 10.74 -5.04 2.83
C ALA A 76 12.00 -5.36 2.02
N ASN A 77 13.18 -5.21 2.62
CA ASN A 77 14.44 -5.72 2.12
C ASN A 77 15.26 -6.34 3.27
N PRO A 78 15.09 -7.64 3.55
CA PRO A 78 15.77 -8.31 4.66
C PRO A 78 17.21 -8.73 4.34
N GLY A 79 17.87 -8.19 3.30
CA GLY A 79 19.20 -8.67 2.87
C GLY A 79 20.29 -8.66 3.96
N GLN A 80 20.26 -7.68 4.86
CA GLN A 80 21.15 -7.63 6.03
C GLN A 80 20.85 -8.74 7.06
N GLN A 81 19.62 -9.26 7.08
CA GLN A 81 19.12 -10.32 7.95
C GLN A 81 18.84 -11.61 7.16
N ARG A 82 19.43 -11.79 5.97
CA ARG A 82 19.12 -12.89 5.05
C ARG A 82 19.24 -14.29 5.66
N ASP A 83 20.13 -14.48 6.63
CA ASP A 83 20.33 -15.76 7.31
C ASP A 83 19.19 -16.09 8.31
N ALA A 84 18.35 -15.10 8.65
CA ALA A 84 17.20 -15.24 9.54
C ALA A 84 15.87 -15.42 8.79
N VAL A 85 15.87 -15.37 7.45
CA VAL A 85 14.66 -15.50 6.63
C VAL A 85 14.82 -16.58 5.56
N SER A 86 13.74 -17.30 5.25
CA SER A 86 13.72 -18.32 4.19
C SER A 86 13.37 -17.76 2.81
N THR A 87 13.00 -16.48 2.75
CA THR A 87 12.47 -15.82 1.55
C THR A 87 13.51 -15.05 0.74
N TRP A 88 14.76 -14.98 1.23
CA TRP A 88 15.84 -14.32 0.51
C TRP A 88 16.32 -15.18 -0.68
N PRO A 89 16.46 -14.60 -1.89
CA PRO A 89 16.90 -15.36 -3.05
C PRO A 89 18.38 -15.70 -2.95
N SER A 90 18.73 -16.92 -3.38
CA SER A 90 20.11 -17.38 -3.53
C SER A 90 20.63 -17.25 -4.97
N SER A 91 19.74 -17.01 -5.93
CA SER A 91 20.05 -16.88 -7.35
C SER A 91 18.98 -16.09 -8.11
N GLY A 92 19.31 -15.63 -9.31
CA GLY A 92 18.38 -14.98 -10.22
C GLY A 92 19.06 -13.89 -11.05
N ASP A 93 18.44 -13.51 -12.17
CA ASP A 93 18.92 -12.42 -13.02
C ASP A 93 18.24 -11.10 -12.63
N SER A 94 19.00 -10.01 -12.70
CA SER A 94 18.52 -8.66 -12.45
C SER A 94 19.23 -7.64 -13.34
N PRO A 95 18.68 -6.42 -13.49
CA PRO A 95 19.39 -5.29 -14.12
C PRO A 95 20.71 -4.92 -13.43
N TYR A 96 20.90 -5.35 -12.18
CA TYR A 96 22.10 -5.12 -11.37
C TYR A 96 23.14 -6.25 -11.48
N GLY A 97 22.93 -7.22 -12.36
CA GLY A 97 23.75 -8.42 -12.51
C GLY A 97 23.09 -9.66 -11.89
N VAL A 98 23.90 -10.70 -11.66
CA VAL A 98 23.44 -11.98 -11.13
C VAL A 98 23.30 -11.88 -9.61
N CYS A 99 22.14 -12.28 -9.08
CA CYS A 99 21.98 -12.52 -7.66
C CYS A 99 22.79 -13.76 -7.26
N ASP A 100 23.68 -13.60 -6.28
CA ASP A 100 24.59 -14.63 -5.77
C ASP A 100 24.31 -15.00 -4.29
N GLY A 101 23.14 -14.59 -3.77
CA GLY A 101 22.75 -14.71 -2.37
C GLY A 101 23.23 -13.57 -1.47
N GLY A 102 24.03 -12.62 -1.98
CA GLY A 102 24.48 -11.45 -1.23
C GLY A 102 23.34 -10.44 -0.93
N PRO A 103 23.57 -9.46 -0.03
CA PRO A 103 22.59 -8.43 0.31
C PRO A 103 22.54 -7.28 -0.72
N GLY A 104 23.25 -7.40 -1.84
CA GLY A 104 23.39 -6.33 -2.82
C GLY A 104 22.14 -6.10 -3.69
N PRO A 105 22.15 -5.04 -4.52
CA PRO A 105 21.02 -4.68 -5.38
C PRO A 105 20.48 -5.81 -6.25
N ALA A 106 21.35 -6.70 -6.75
CA ALA A 106 20.92 -7.82 -7.60
C ALA A 106 19.94 -8.77 -6.90
N CYS A 107 20.26 -9.22 -5.69
CA CYS A 107 19.36 -10.09 -4.92
C CYS A 107 18.18 -9.32 -4.33
N SER A 108 18.35 -8.05 -3.96
CA SER A 108 17.24 -7.19 -3.55
C SER A 108 16.18 -7.06 -4.64
N TYR A 109 16.59 -6.81 -5.89
CA TYR A 109 15.68 -6.76 -7.02
C TYR A 109 14.94 -8.07 -7.25
N VAL A 110 15.65 -9.20 -7.23
CA VAL A 110 15.03 -10.54 -7.35
C VAL A 110 14.04 -10.80 -6.20
N TYR A 111 14.38 -10.38 -4.99
CA TYR A 111 13.50 -10.47 -3.83
C TYR A 111 12.21 -9.68 -4.08
N GLY A 112 12.33 -8.42 -4.53
CA GLY A 112 11.20 -7.56 -4.86
C GLY A 112 10.26 -8.16 -5.91
N ARG A 113 10.80 -8.60 -7.06
CA ARG A 113 9.99 -9.29 -8.08
C ARG A 113 9.26 -10.52 -7.50
N THR A 114 9.95 -11.28 -6.66
CA THR A 114 9.38 -12.48 -6.03
C THR A 114 8.26 -12.12 -5.04
N ARG A 115 8.41 -11.03 -4.27
CA ARG A 115 7.36 -10.56 -3.35
C ARG A 115 6.11 -10.14 -4.12
N ALA A 116 6.24 -9.28 -5.13
CA ALA A 116 5.12 -8.86 -5.96
C ALA A 116 4.39 -10.04 -6.64
N ALA A 117 5.13 -11.04 -7.11
CA ALA A 117 4.55 -12.27 -7.65
C ALA A 117 3.73 -13.05 -6.60
N VAL A 118 4.23 -13.15 -5.38
CA VAL A 118 3.54 -13.79 -4.26
C VAL A 118 2.30 -12.99 -3.85
N ASP A 119 2.40 -11.67 -3.77
CA ASP A 119 1.29 -10.78 -3.43
C ASP A 119 0.11 -10.97 -4.39
N ILE A 120 0.35 -11.07 -5.70
CA ILE A 120 -0.70 -11.37 -6.69
C ILE A 120 -1.19 -12.81 -6.55
N HIS A 121 -0.29 -13.79 -6.72
CA HIS A 121 -0.69 -15.15 -7.03
C HIS A 121 -1.00 -16.01 -5.81
N ALA A 122 -0.36 -15.73 -4.68
CA ALA A 122 -0.57 -16.47 -3.45
C ALA A 122 -1.56 -15.78 -2.49
N PHE A 123 -1.65 -14.45 -2.53
CA PHE A 123 -2.46 -13.68 -1.58
C PHE A 123 -3.73 -13.10 -2.21
N LEU A 124 -3.59 -12.16 -3.14
CA LEU A 124 -4.71 -11.39 -3.71
C LEU A 124 -5.70 -12.29 -4.45
N LEU A 125 -5.26 -12.99 -5.51
CA LEU A 125 -6.15 -13.77 -6.36
C LEU A 125 -6.90 -14.88 -5.59
N PRO A 126 -6.24 -15.65 -4.70
CA PRO A 126 -6.96 -16.64 -3.90
C PRO A 126 -7.97 -16.03 -2.92
N ALA A 127 -7.67 -14.87 -2.32
CA ALA A 127 -8.60 -14.20 -1.41
C ALA A 127 -9.83 -13.65 -2.16
N ALA A 128 -9.61 -12.97 -3.29
CA ALA A 128 -10.66 -12.45 -4.15
C ALA A 128 -11.59 -13.57 -4.65
N ALA A 129 -11.01 -14.70 -5.11
CA ALA A 129 -11.77 -15.86 -5.56
C ALA A 129 -12.66 -16.46 -4.45
N ARG A 130 -12.14 -16.58 -3.22
CA ARG A 130 -12.93 -17.07 -2.07
C ARG A 130 -14.07 -16.14 -1.69
N ALA A 131 -13.87 -14.82 -1.84
CA ALA A 131 -14.88 -13.80 -1.56
C ALA A 131 -15.87 -13.60 -2.72
N GLY A 132 -15.64 -14.21 -3.89
CA GLY A 132 -16.45 -13.99 -5.08
C GLY A 132 -16.29 -12.59 -5.68
N VAL A 133 -15.16 -11.92 -5.42
CA VAL A 133 -14.84 -10.60 -5.97
C VAL A 133 -14.03 -10.78 -7.25
N PRO A 134 -14.59 -10.49 -8.44
CA PRO A 134 -13.84 -10.57 -9.67
C PRO A 134 -12.82 -9.44 -9.72
N LEU A 135 -11.53 -9.78 -9.80
CA LEU A 135 -10.43 -8.82 -9.90
C LEU A 135 -9.50 -9.22 -11.04
N VAL A 136 -8.98 -8.22 -11.75
CA VAL A 136 -7.91 -8.36 -12.73
C VAL A 136 -6.72 -7.55 -12.22
N PRO A 137 -5.59 -8.16 -11.82
CA PRO A 137 -4.47 -7.44 -11.19
C PRO A 137 -3.99 -6.18 -11.94
N ALA A 138 -4.10 -6.19 -13.27
CA ALA A 138 -3.76 -5.09 -14.16
C ALA A 138 -4.70 -3.87 -14.07
N GLU A 139 -5.90 -4.05 -13.53
CA GLU A 139 -6.92 -2.99 -13.37
C GLU A 139 -6.88 -2.35 -11.98
N LEU A 140 -6.05 -2.88 -11.06
CA LEU A 140 -5.89 -2.35 -9.71
C LEU A 140 -4.76 -1.33 -9.68
N THR A 141 -4.92 -0.27 -8.90
CA THR A 141 -3.79 0.57 -8.46
C THR A 141 -3.06 -0.13 -7.31
N TRP A 142 -1.74 -0.25 -7.42
CA TRP A 142 -0.89 -0.85 -6.39
C TRP A 142 0.00 0.18 -5.70
N TRP A 143 -0.10 0.27 -4.38
CA TRP A 143 0.74 1.12 -3.56
C TRP A 143 1.84 0.30 -2.87
N LEU A 144 3.10 0.68 -3.08
CA LEU A 144 4.23 0.10 -2.36
C LEU A 144 4.41 0.85 -1.04
N ASP A 145 4.04 0.21 0.06
CA ASP A 145 4.16 0.77 1.42
C ASP A 145 5.61 0.65 1.90
N VAL A 146 6.23 1.81 2.12
CA VAL A 146 7.62 1.98 2.54
C VAL A 146 7.69 2.69 3.89
N GLU A 147 7.72 1.90 4.95
CA GLU A 147 7.79 2.40 6.31
C GLU A 147 8.93 1.79 7.14
N THR A 148 9.32 2.49 8.20
CA THR A 148 10.42 2.15 9.10
C THR A 148 10.10 0.99 10.03
N GLU A 149 8.82 0.65 10.19
CA GLU A 149 8.39 -0.56 10.89
C GLU A 149 8.62 -1.83 10.05
N ASN A 150 8.73 -1.69 8.73
CA ASN A 150 9.10 -2.79 7.85
C ASN A 150 10.60 -3.14 7.97
N THR A 151 10.98 -4.32 7.49
CA THR A 151 12.38 -4.76 7.55
C THR A 151 13.20 -4.15 6.41
N TRP A 152 14.20 -3.33 6.73
CA TRP A 152 15.07 -2.69 5.74
C TRP A 152 16.55 -2.89 6.01
N GLN A 153 17.37 -2.82 4.96
CA GLN A 153 18.80 -2.61 5.13
C GLN A 153 19.05 -1.16 5.56
N THR A 154 19.98 -0.93 6.48
CA THR A 154 20.25 0.40 7.04
C THR A 154 21.74 0.76 7.09
N GLY A 155 22.03 2.00 7.49
CA GLY A 155 23.39 2.43 7.89
C GLY A 155 24.34 2.83 6.75
N SER A 156 23.90 2.83 5.49
CA SER A 156 24.74 3.28 4.37
C SER A 156 23.95 3.65 3.12
N ALA A 157 24.57 4.41 2.21
CA ALA A 157 24.03 4.65 0.86
C ALA A 157 23.91 3.36 0.02
N ALA A 158 24.77 2.36 0.29
CA ALA A 158 24.68 1.05 -0.35
C ALA A 158 23.42 0.29 0.10
N ALA A 159 23.05 0.40 1.39
CA ALA A 159 21.80 -0.16 1.91
C ALA A 159 20.57 0.50 1.26
N GLN A 160 20.58 1.83 1.14
CA GLN A 160 19.51 2.56 0.43
C GLN A 160 19.41 2.15 -1.05
N ALA A 161 20.54 1.95 -1.73
CA ALA A 161 20.55 1.45 -3.10
C ALA A 161 19.97 0.03 -3.22
N ALA A 162 20.26 -0.84 -2.25
CA ALA A 162 19.66 -2.18 -2.19
C ALA A 162 18.14 -2.10 -1.93
N ASN A 163 17.69 -1.23 -1.02
CA ASN A 163 16.26 -1.03 -0.75
C ASN A 163 15.52 -0.51 -1.99
N ARG A 164 16.07 0.47 -2.70
CA ARG A 164 15.57 0.92 -4.01
C ARG A 164 15.44 -0.23 -5.00
N ALA A 165 16.47 -1.06 -5.12
CA ALA A 165 16.45 -2.19 -6.04
C ALA A 165 15.33 -3.18 -5.72
N THR A 166 15.00 -3.41 -4.44
CA THR A 166 13.83 -4.20 -4.06
C THR A 166 12.53 -3.57 -4.58
N LEU A 167 12.34 -2.27 -4.36
CA LEU A 167 11.14 -1.57 -4.81
C LEU A 167 11.02 -1.55 -6.33
N GLU A 168 12.13 -1.34 -7.05
CA GLU A 168 12.17 -1.44 -8.53
C GLU A 168 11.76 -2.83 -9.01
N GLY A 169 12.21 -3.90 -8.33
CA GLY A 169 11.78 -5.26 -8.63
C GLY A 169 10.27 -5.44 -8.46
N MET A 170 9.69 -4.89 -7.38
CA MET A 170 8.24 -4.93 -7.18
C MET A 170 7.51 -4.15 -8.27
N ALA A 171 7.91 -2.89 -8.50
CA ALA A 171 7.31 -2.00 -9.50
C ALA A 171 7.38 -2.59 -10.92
N ASP A 172 8.54 -3.11 -11.34
CA ASP A 172 8.72 -3.69 -12.67
C ASP A 172 7.84 -4.94 -12.87
N TYR A 173 7.68 -5.77 -11.83
CA TYR A 173 6.81 -6.94 -11.91
C TYR A 173 5.34 -6.55 -12.02
N LEU A 174 4.89 -5.60 -11.20
CA LEU A 174 3.51 -5.09 -11.22
C LEU A 174 3.19 -4.38 -12.54
N ALA A 175 4.07 -3.47 -12.98
CA ALA A 175 3.92 -2.75 -14.23
C ALA A 175 3.89 -3.68 -15.46
N ALA A 176 4.63 -4.80 -15.43
CA ALA A 176 4.58 -5.81 -16.48
C ALA A 176 3.22 -6.50 -16.61
N THR A 177 2.36 -6.44 -15.58
CA THR A 177 0.96 -6.89 -15.67
C THR A 177 0.05 -5.86 -16.35
N GLY A 178 0.49 -4.59 -16.44
CA GLY A 178 -0.31 -3.45 -16.89
C GLY A 178 -0.86 -2.59 -15.75
N ALA A 179 -0.63 -2.99 -14.48
CA ALA A 179 -1.12 -2.28 -13.32
C ALA A 179 -0.43 -0.93 -13.10
N PRO A 180 -1.18 0.14 -12.75
CA PRO A 180 -0.62 1.35 -12.15
C PRO A 180 0.08 1.05 -10.81
N VAL A 181 1.23 1.68 -10.58
CA VAL A 181 2.01 1.54 -9.34
C VAL A 181 2.29 2.91 -8.75
N GLY A 182 2.09 3.06 -7.45
CA GLY A 182 2.44 4.25 -6.68
C GLY A 182 3.26 3.90 -5.44
N LEU A 183 3.73 4.94 -4.76
CA LEU A 183 4.62 4.85 -3.60
C LEU A 183 3.97 5.46 -2.37
N TYR A 184 3.96 4.73 -1.25
CA TYR A 184 3.47 5.23 0.02
C TYR A 184 4.61 5.38 1.03
N SER A 185 4.73 6.57 1.64
CA SER A 185 5.66 6.85 2.74
C SER A 185 5.44 8.26 3.29
N SER A 186 6.12 8.58 4.40
CA SER A 186 6.43 9.99 4.71
C SER A 186 7.78 10.38 4.11
N GLY A 187 7.98 11.66 3.81
CA GLY A 187 9.26 12.14 3.27
C GLY A 187 10.47 11.82 4.17
N GLN A 188 10.26 11.80 5.49
CA GLN A 188 11.30 11.42 6.46
C GLN A 188 11.67 9.93 6.35
N GLN A 189 10.67 9.05 6.35
CA GLN A 189 10.88 7.60 6.26
C GLN A 189 11.52 7.24 4.91
N TRP A 190 11.04 7.82 3.82
CA TRP A 190 11.61 7.65 2.49
C TRP A 190 13.07 8.08 2.40
N ALA A 191 13.42 9.26 2.93
CA ALA A 191 14.80 9.75 2.94
C ALA A 191 15.75 8.81 3.72
N GLN A 192 15.25 8.15 4.77
CA GLN A 192 15.99 7.19 5.55
C GLN A 192 16.15 5.85 4.83
N ILE A 193 15.07 5.31 4.26
CA ILE A 193 15.02 3.94 3.72
C ILE A 193 15.52 3.87 2.28
N VAL A 194 15.07 4.79 1.44
CA VAL A 194 15.22 4.75 -0.03
C VAL A 194 16.22 5.80 -0.49
N GLY A 195 16.15 7.00 0.08
CA GLY A 195 16.97 8.14 -0.33
C GLY A 195 16.65 8.61 -1.75
N TRP A 196 17.64 9.20 -2.42
CA TRP A 196 17.45 9.75 -3.77
C TRP A 196 17.20 8.67 -4.83
N VAL A 197 16.20 8.90 -5.70
CA VAL A 197 15.86 8.03 -6.83
C VAL A 197 16.35 8.63 -8.15
N PRO A 198 17.26 7.97 -8.89
CA PRO A 198 17.78 8.48 -10.15
C PRO A 198 16.74 8.47 -11.27
N PRO A 199 16.84 9.37 -12.28
CA PRO A 199 15.95 9.38 -13.45
C PRO A 199 15.88 8.09 -14.28
N GLY A 200 16.86 7.19 -14.15
CA GLY A 200 16.86 5.89 -14.82
C GLY A 200 16.16 4.77 -14.03
N SER A 201 15.67 5.05 -12.82
CA SER A 201 14.95 4.08 -11.99
C SER A 201 13.48 3.98 -12.44
N SER A 202 12.90 2.78 -12.40
CA SER A 202 11.47 2.58 -12.64
C SER A 202 10.57 3.20 -11.56
N LEU A 203 11.16 3.67 -10.46
CA LEU A 203 10.45 4.41 -9.41
C LEU A 203 10.33 5.91 -9.70
N HIS A 204 11.13 6.44 -10.62
CA HIS A 204 11.36 7.89 -10.73
C HIS A 204 10.10 8.71 -11.02
N GLU A 205 9.20 8.17 -11.83
CA GLU A 205 7.97 8.80 -12.29
C GLU A 205 6.72 8.30 -11.54
N LEU A 206 6.90 7.51 -10.46
CA LEU A 206 5.77 6.97 -9.72
C LEU A 206 5.17 8.01 -8.78
N ASP A 207 3.84 8.11 -8.79
CA ASP A 207 3.10 9.02 -7.93
C ASP A 207 3.17 8.61 -6.45
N SER A 208 2.99 9.62 -5.59
CA SER A 208 3.14 9.52 -4.14
C SER A 208 1.80 9.60 -3.43
N TRP A 209 1.62 8.68 -2.50
CA TRP A 209 0.67 8.73 -1.41
C TRP A 209 1.43 9.09 -0.13
N LEU A 210 1.28 10.35 0.33
CA LEU A 210 2.08 10.86 1.44
C LEU A 210 1.42 10.64 2.80
N ALA A 211 2.18 10.12 3.75
CA ALA A 211 1.76 9.94 5.13
C ALA A 211 2.25 11.05 6.06
N GLY A 212 1.65 11.12 7.25
CA GLY A 212 2.16 11.89 8.40
C GLY A 212 1.28 13.02 8.91
N ALA A 213 0.06 13.17 8.38
CA ALA A 213 -0.91 14.11 8.91
C ALA A 213 -1.78 13.48 10.02
N SER A 214 -2.29 14.31 10.94
CA SER A 214 -3.20 13.89 12.03
C SER A 214 -4.64 14.36 11.81
N ASP A 215 -4.89 15.14 10.76
CA ASP A 215 -6.19 15.70 10.43
C ASP A 215 -6.27 16.06 8.93
N PRO A 216 -7.48 16.35 8.41
CA PRO A 216 -7.66 16.71 7.00
C PRO A 216 -6.91 17.97 6.55
N VAL A 217 -6.65 18.92 7.47
CA VAL A 217 -5.94 20.16 7.14
C VAL A 217 -4.46 19.86 6.90
N GLY A 218 -3.87 18.99 7.72
CA GLY A 218 -2.52 18.48 7.51
C GLY A 218 -2.40 17.69 6.21
N ALA A 219 -3.38 16.82 5.89
CA ALA A 219 -3.38 16.08 4.62
C ALA A 219 -3.44 17.02 3.41
N ALA A 220 -4.28 18.06 3.45
CA ALA A 220 -4.34 19.05 2.37
C ALA A 220 -3.02 19.81 2.18
N GLN A 221 -2.23 20.01 3.25
CA GLN A 221 -0.88 20.57 3.14
C GLN A 221 0.11 19.58 2.51
N LEU A 222 -0.02 18.28 2.79
CA LEU A 222 0.79 17.24 2.16
C LEU A 222 0.57 17.19 0.65
N CYS A 223 -0.66 17.42 0.16
CA CYS A 223 -0.94 17.51 -1.29
C CYS A 223 -0.09 18.57 -2.02
N SER A 224 0.40 19.59 -1.33
CA SER A 224 1.27 20.63 -1.91
C SER A 224 2.77 20.42 -1.60
N SER A 225 3.12 19.30 -0.98
CA SER A 225 4.51 18.96 -0.66
C SER A 225 5.21 18.34 -1.87
N ALA A 226 6.54 18.21 -1.77
CA ALA A 226 7.29 17.42 -2.75
C ALA A 226 6.88 15.95 -2.65
N SER A 227 6.70 15.31 -3.81
CA SER A 227 6.56 13.86 -3.95
C SER A 227 7.83 13.12 -3.49
N LEU A 228 7.69 11.81 -3.28
CA LEU A 228 8.77 10.93 -2.82
C LEU A 228 9.90 10.81 -3.86
N THR A 229 9.57 10.99 -5.14
CA THR A 229 10.49 10.93 -6.27
C THR A 229 10.36 12.19 -7.12
N ALA A 230 11.43 12.61 -7.77
CA ALA A 230 11.43 13.91 -8.45
C ALA A 230 10.59 13.97 -9.74
N GLY A 231 10.15 12.83 -10.29
CA GLY A 231 9.33 12.75 -11.49
C GLY A 231 7.84 12.51 -11.23
N GLY A 232 7.45 12.04 -10.04
CA GLY A 232 6.05 11.78 -9.69
C GLY A 232 5.35 13.00 -9.08
N ASP A 233 4.03 12.91 -8.96
CA ASP A 233 3.19 13.90 -8.25
C ASP A 233 2.69 13.35 -6.90
N VAL A 234 2.18 14.22 -6.02
CA VAL A 234 1.42 13.77 -4.85
C VAL A 234 -0.05 13.70 -5.26
N VAL A 235 -0.63 12.51 -5.23
CA VAL A 235 -2.02 12.25 -5.66
C VAL A 235 -2.93 11.79 -4.52
N LEU A 236 -2.33 11.45 -3.38
CA LEU A 236 -3.05 11.01 -2.19
C LEU A 236 -2.28 11.45 -0.93
N ALA A 237 -3.00 11.82 0.12
CA ALA A 237 -2.41 12.17 1.42
C ALA A 237 -3.18 11.49 2.55
N GLN A 238 -2.47 10.71 3.37
CA GLN A 238 -3.03 10.02 4.51
C GLN A 238 -3.05 10.94 5.74
N PHE A 239 -4.15 10.89 6.50
CA PHE A 239 -4.21 11.36 7.86
C PHE A 239 -4.88 10.36 8.78
N VAL A 240 -4.44 10.32 10.04
CA VAL A 240 -4.99 9.41 11.04
C VAL A 240 -5.81 10.19 12.06
N THR A 241 -7.11 9.91 12.13
CA THR A 241 -8.00 10.51 13.12
C THR A 241 -9.04 9.52 13.61
N GLU A 242 -9.74 9.89 14.68
CA GLU A 242 -10.74 9.02 15.29
C GLU A 242 -12.05 9.02 14.49
N LEU A 243 -12.55 7.83 14.16
CA LEU A 243 -13.88 7.59 13.62
C LEU A 243 -14.54 6.48 14.44
N ASP A 244 -15.75 6.73 14.97
CA ASP A 244 -16.50 5.76 15.79
C ASP A 244 -15.71 5.16 16.98
N GLY A 245 -14.88 5.98 17.65
CA GLY A 245 -14.14 5.56 18.85
C GLY A 245 -12.84 4.80 18.58
N ARG A 246 -12.36 4.78 17.33
CA ARG A 246 -11.09 4.15 16.94
C ARG A 246 -10.30 5.03 15.98
N LEU A 247 -8.97 4.95 16.04
CA LEU A 247 -8.12 5.55 15.02
C LEU A 247 -8.30 4.79 13.70
N LEU A 248 -8.45 5.54 12.62
CA LEU A 248 -8.56 5.01 11.28
C LEU A 248 -7.74 5.86 10.32
N ASP A 249 -7.21 5.20 9.30
CA ASP A 249 -6.40 5.80 8.26
C ASP A 249 -7.35 6.33 7.17
N HIS A 250 -7.31 7.64 6.97
CA HIS A 250 -8.14 8.36 6.02
C HIS A 250 -7.28 8.90 4.89
N ASP A 251 -7.83 8.89 3.68
CA ASP A 251 -7.12 9.28 2.48
C ASP A 251 -7.79 10.45 1.77
N LEU A 252 -7.06 11.56 1.68
CA LEU A 252 -7.47 12.74 0.95
C LEU A 252 -6.86 12.71 -0.47
N PRO A 253 -7.68 12.72 -1.54
CA PRO A 253 -7.20 12.93 -2.89
C PRO A 253 -6.53 14.29 -3.07
N CYS A 254 -5.45 14.28 -3.84
CA CYS A 254 -4.78 15.46 -4.40
C CYS A 254 -4.96 15.40 -5.94
#